data_AF-A0A8B3S2X7-F1
#
_entry.id   AF-A0A8B3S2X7-F1
#
_cell.length_a   1.000
_cell.length_b   1.000
_cell.length_c   1.000
_cell.angle_alpha   90.00
_cell.angle_beta   90.00
_cell.angle_gamma   90.00
#
_symmetry.space_group_name_H-M   'P 1'
#
loop_
_entity.id
_entity.type
_entity.pdbx_description
1 polymer ?
#
loop_
_entity_poly.entity_id
_entity_poly.type
_entity_poly.pdbx_seq_one_letter_code
_entity_poly.pdbx_strand_id
1 'polypeptide(L)'
;MEKAVHCRCKTGCRNRRCICFRNNEPCDENCGCTDCNNPFNGVDIEDLSICALQNIEEYTELSKDELEEKYELPCGCEEVPLKKLMGDYSCSKCGEVYWYSFCWDEVVQDSCTWHCKICGTCRDWREWHCKECNKCTYGVTLPCEHCGSPRRR
;
A
#
# COMPACT_ATOMS: atom_id res chain seq x y z
N MET A 1 -16.93 -0.19 9.93
CA MET A 1 -16.37 0.81 10.87
C MET A 1 -16.92 2.19 10.49
N GLU A 2 -17.33 3.04 11.44
CA GLU A 2 -17.77 4.42 11.09
C GLU A 2 -16.57 5.31 10.77
N LYS A 3 -16.61 5.97 9.62
CA LYS A 3 -15.53 6.81 9.11
C LYS A 3 -15.57 8.19 9.75
N ALA A 4 -14.43 8.68 10.24
CA ALA A 4 -14.36 9.97 10.94
C ALA A 4 -14.32 11.20 10.01
N VAL A 5 -14.06 11.02 8.71
CA VAL A 5 -13.77 12.13 7.79
C VAL A 5 -14.51 11.97 6.46
N HIS A 6 -15.27 13.00 6.07
CA HIS A 6 -16.01 13.00 4.80
C HIS A 6 -15.54 14.13 3.87
N CYS A 7 -15.46 13.84 2.57
CA CYS A 7 -15.03 14.82 1.58
C CYS A 7 -16.20 15.66 1.02
N ARG A 8 -15.86 16.75 0.33
CA ARG A 8 -16.80 17.58 -0.46
C ARG A 8 -16.23 17.91 -1.83
N CYS A 9 -15.52 16.95 -2.42
CA CYS A 9 -14.76 17.15 -3.65
C CYS A 9 -15.66 17.31 -4.87
N LYS A 10 -15.27 18.18 -5.81
CA LYS A 10 -15.92 18.33 -7.12
C LYS A 10 -15.11 17.73 -8.27
N THR A 11 -13.98 17.10 -7.95
CA THR A 11 -12.97 16.60 -8.90
C THR A 11 -13.00 15.08 -9.01
N GLY A 12 -14.11 14.44 -8.63
CA GLY A 12 -14.34 13.00 -8.78
C GLY A 12 -13.52 12.05 -7.89
N CYS A 13 -12.84 12.53 -6.85
CA CYS A 13 -12.23 11.69 -5.80
C CYS A 13 -11.18 10.63 -6.24
N ARG A 14 -10.52 10.81 -7.39
CA ARG A 14 -9.52 9.87 -7.94
C ARG A 14 -8.07 10.06 -7.47
N ASN A 15 -7.81 11.02 -6.57
CA ASN A 15 -6.44 11.31 -6.15
C ASN A 15 -6.39 11.88 -4.73
N ARG A 16 -5.17 12.04 -4.21
CA ARG A 16 -4.89 12.49 -2.84
C ARG A 16 -5.38 13.91 -2.49
N ARG A 17 -5.97 14.67 -3.42
CA ARG A 17 -6.73 15.90 -3.08
C ARG A 17 -8.02 15.56 -2.33
N CYS A 18 -8.60 14.40 -2.58
CA CYS A 18 -9.70 13.87 -1.80
C CYS A 18 -9.17 13.29 -0.49
N ILE A 19 -9.76 13.70 0.63
CA ILE A 19 -9.36 13.22 1.95
C ILE A 19 -9.70 11.74 2.16
N CYS A 20 -10.80 11.25 1.59
CA CYS A 20 -11.15 9.82 1.59
C CYS A 20 -10.06 9.01 0.89
N PHE A 21 -9.76 9.37 -0.35
CA PHE A 21 -8.73 8.71 -1.16
C PHE A 21 -7.36 8.75 -0.48
N ARG A 22 -6.96 9.92 0.06
CA ARG A 22 -5.68 10.09 0.76
C ARG A 22 -5.56 9.21 2.00
N ASN A 23 -6.70 8.89 2.64
CA ASN A 23 -6.74 8.01 3.79
C ASN A 23 -6.84 6.52 3.41
N ASN A 24 -6.88 6.19 2.12
CA ASN A 24 -7.16 4.86 1.58
C ASN A 24 -8.56 4.35 1.96
N GLU A 25 -9.56 5.24 1.95
CA GLU A 25 -10.93 4.92 2.36
C GLU A 25 -11.92 5.18 1.21
N PRO A 26 -13.00 4.38 1.10
CA PRO A 26 -14.11 4.68 0.21
C PRO A 26 -14.80 6.00 0.58
N CYS A 27 -15.48 6.59 -0.39
CA CYS A 27 -16.50 7.59 -0.10
C CYS A 27 -17.79 6.88 0.30
N ASP A 28 -18.52 7.45 1.25
CA ASP A 28 -19.79 6.94 1.78
C ASP A 28 -20.92 7.95 1.55
N GLU A 29 -22.15 7.62 1.98
CA GLU A 29 -23.32 8.51 1.84
C GLU A 29 -23.17 9.86 2.57
N ASN A 30 -22.27 9.95 3.55
CA ASN A 30 -21.98 11.17 4.29
C ASN A 30 -21.02 12.11 3.55
N CYS A 31 -20.37 11.64 2.47
CA CYS A 31 -19.55 12.47 1.60
C CYS A 31 -20.42 13.37 0.70
N GLY A 32 -20.09 14.67 0.66
CA GLY A 32 -20.73 15.65 -0.22
C GLY A 32 -20.02 15.81 -1.57
N CYS A 33 -19.34 14.77 -2.06
CA CYS A 33 -18.66 14.82 -3.34
C CYS A 33 -19.62 14.65 -4.53
N THR A 34 -19.30 15.27 -5.65
CA THR A 34 -20.03 15.09 -6.93
C THR A 34 -19.20 14.24 -7.89
N ASP A 35 -19.89 13.46 -8.72
CA ASP A 35 -19.29 12.56 -9.72
C ASP A 35 -18.18 11.68 -9.11
N CYS A 36 -18.47 11.06 -7.97
CA CYS A 36 -17.48 10.30 -7.21
C CYS A 36 -17.01 9.08 -8.01
N ASN A 37 -15.70 9.01 -8.24
CA ASN A 37 -15.02 7.90 -8.89
C ASN A 37 -13.84 7.43 -8.02
N ASN A 38 -14.03 7.41 -6.70
CA ASN A 38 -13.01 6.90 -5.79
C ASN A 38 -12.86 5.37 -6.01
N PRO A 39 -11.68 4.85 -6.40
CA PRO A 39 -11.50 3.42 -6.69
C PRO A 39 -11.66 2.52 -5.47
N PHE A 40 -11.60 3.04 -4.25
CA PHE A 40 -11.91 2.26 -3.05
C PHE A 40 -13.41 1.94 -2.89
N ASN A 41 -14.30 2.61 -3.64
CA ASN A 41 -15.73 2.38 -3.51
C ASN A 41 -16.12 0.96 -3.95
N GLY A 42 -16.77 0.20 -3.07
CA GLY A 42 -17.19 -1.18 -3.35
C GLY A 42 -16.08 -2.22 -3.24
N VAL A 43 -14.88 -1.82 -2.78
CA VAL A 43 -13.78 -2.71 -2.48
C VAL A 43 -13.77 -3.03 -0.99
N ASP A 44 -13.57 -4.30 -0.65
CA ASP A 44 -13.25 -4.69 0.72
C ASP A 44 -11.77 -4.40 0.98
N ILE A 45 -11.52 -3.38 1.81
CA ILE A 45 -10.18 -2.83 2.06
C ILE A 45 -9.60 -3.25 3.42
N GLU A 46 -10.38 -3.96 4.24
CA GLU A 46 -10.01 -4.22 5.65
C GLU A 46 -8.73 -5.06 5.75
N ASP A 47 -8.57 -6.02 4.84
CA ASP A 47 -7.43 -6.95 4.83
C ASP A 47 -6.39 -6.62 3.74
N LEU A 48 -6.41 -5.41 3.17
CA LEU A 48 -5.43 -5.04 2.13
C LEU A 48 -4.16 -4.44 2.73
N SER A 49 -3.01 -4.90 2.24
CA SER A 49 -1.71 -4.31 2.54
C SER A 49 -1.65 -2.85 2.08
N ILE A 50 -0.80 -2.05 2.72
CA ILE A 50 -0.62 -0.64 2.33
C ILE A 50 -0.19 -0.51 0.87
N CYS A 51 0.58 -1.49 0.35
CA CYS A 51 0.98 -1.54 -1.05
C CYS A 51 -0.25 -1.72 -1.97
N ALA A 52 -1.10 -2.72 -1.70
CA ALA A 52 -2.33 -2.93 -2.45
C ALA A 52 -3.25 -1.70 -2.41
N LEU A 53 -3.40 -1.08 -1.23
CA LEU A 53 -4.20 0.14 -1.10
C LEU A 53 -3.66 1.30 -1.93
N GLN A 54 -2.34 1.47 -2.03
CA GLN A 54 -1.75 2.57 -2.81
C GLN A 54 -1.63 2.27 -4.31
N ASN A 55 -1.88 1.03 -4.71
CA ASN A 55 -2.01 0.56 -6.10
C ASN A 55 -3.42 0.00 -6.35
N ILE A 56 -4.43 0.62 -5.75
CA ILE A 56 -5.81 0.11 -5.75
C ILE A 56 -6.39 -0.03 -7.16
N GLU A 57 -6.01 0.85 -8.11
CA GLU A 57 -6.48 0.76 -9.50
C GLU A 57 -6.01 -0.55 -10.13
N GLU A 58 -4.73 -0.90 -9.98
CA GLU A 58 -4.16 -2.18 -10.45
C GLU A 58 -4.87 -3.37 -9.77
N TYR A 59 -5.08 -3.31 -8.45
CA TYR A 59 -5.80 -4.36 -7.72
C TYR A 59 -7.23 -4.56 -8.27
N THR A 60 -7.96 -3.48 -8.53
CA THR A 60 -9.33 -3.55 -9.04
C THR A 60 -9.43 -4.02 -10.49
N GLU A 61 -8.32 -3.96 -11.24
CA GLU A 61 -8.23 -4.45 -12.62
C GLU A 61 -7.90 -5.94 -12.70
N LEU A 62 -7.41 -6.55 -11.61
CA LEU A 62 -7.12 -7.98 -11.56
C LEU A 62 -8.38 -8.82 -11.81
N SER A 63 -8.25 -9.77 -12.73
CA SER A 63 -9.26 -10.77 -13.00
C SER A 63 -9.34 -11.81 -11.88
N LYS A 64 -10.43 -12.57 -11.87
CA LYS A 64 -10.59 -13.70 -10.95
C LYS A 64 -9.51 -14.76 -11.14
N ASP A 65 -9.07 -14.97 -12.38
CA ASP A 65 -8.07 -15.99 -12.70
C ASP A 65 -6.68 -15.57 -12.20
N GLU A 66 -6.30 -14.29 -12.36
CA GLU A 66 -5.06 -13.73 -11.79
C GLU A 66 -5.06 -13.78 -10.26
N LEU A 67 -6.19 -13.49 -9.62
CA LEU A 67 -6.31 -13.59 -8.15
C LEU A 67 -6.16 -15.02 -7.61
N GLU A 68 -6.50 -16.03 -8.41
CA GLU A 68 -6.34 -17.45 -8.03
C GLU A 68 -4.98 -18.04 -8.47
N GLU A 69 -4.17 -17.27 -9.20
CA GLU A 69 -2.80 -17.66 -9.55
C GLU A 69 -1.98 -17.87 -8.27
N LYS A 70 -1.22 -18.97 -8.25
CA LYS A 70 -0.44 -19.36 -7.08
C LYS A 70 0.98 -18.86 -7.19
N TYR A 71 1.46 -18.29 -6.10
CA TYR A 71 2.83 -17.86 -5.95
C TYR A 71 3.53 -18.70 -4.89
N GLU A 72 4.75 -19.15 -5.19
CA GLU A 72 5.61 -19.79 -4.20
C GLU A 72 6.07 -18.73 -3.18
N LEU A 73 5.89 -19.03 -1.89
CA LEU A 73 6.39 -18.14 -0.85
C LEU A 73 7.93 -18.14 -0.84
N PRO A 74 8.59 -17.00 -0.55
CA PRO A 74 10.05 -16.93 -0.46
C PRO A 74 10.71 -17.93 0.51
N CYS A 75 9.98 -18.46 1.50
CA CYS A 75 10.48 -19.52 2.38
C CYS A 75 10.47 -20.93 1.75
N GLY A 76 9.90 -21.11 0.55
CA GLY A 76 9.73 -22.40 -0.12
C GLY A 76 8.81 -23.38 0.59
N CYS A 77 8.04 -22.92 1.59
CA CYS A 77 7.23 -23.80 2.43
C CYS A 77 5.89 -24.20 1.80
N GLU A 78 5.28 -23.29 1.03
CA GLU A 78 3.96 -23.47 0.41
C GLU A 78 3.76 -22.52 -0.77
N GLU A 79 2.76 -22.82 -1.60
CA GLU A 79 2.28 -21.95 -2.67
C GLU A 79 0.90 -21.42 -2.30
N VAL A 80 0.67 -20.13 -2.49
CA VAL A 80 -0.52 -19.43 -2.01
C VAL A 80 -1.14 -18.61 -3.13
N PRO A 81 -2.47 -18.61 -3.30
CA PRO A 81 -3.14 -17.76 -4.29
C PRO A 81 -2.88 -16.27 -4.02
N LEU A 82 -2.71 -15.49 -5.10
CA LEU A 82 -2.46 -14.05 -5.06
C LEU A 82 -3.47 -13.31 -4.18
N LYS A 83 -4.75 -13.68 -4.24
CA LYS A 83 -5.82 -13.11 -3.43
C LYS A 83 -5.51 -13.09 -1.93
N LYS A 84 -4.87 -14.13 -1.39
CA LYS A 84 -4.51 -14.20 0.03
C LYS A 84 -3.30 -13.33 0.37
N LEU A 85 -2.48 -12.98 -0.61
CA LEU A 85 -1.28 -12.16 -0.48
C LEU A 85 -1.59 -10.66 -0.67
N MET A 86 -2.84 -10.30 -0.94
CA MET A 86 -3.26 -8.89 -0.99
C MET A 86 -3.15 -8.20 0.37
N GLY A 87 -3.29 -8.98 1.44
CA GLY A 87 -3.01 -8.63 2.82
C GLY A 87 -1.80 -9.36 3.39
N ASP A 88 -1.65 -9.24 4.71
CA ASP A 88 -0.62 -9.94 5.46
C ASP A 88 -1.00 -11.42 5.61
N TYR A 89 -0.21 -12.31 5.00
CA TYR A 89 -0.41 -13.74 5.06
C TYR A 89 0.70 -14.41 5.88
N SER A 90 0.33 -15.08 6.98
CA SER A 90 1.27 -15.86 7.78
C SER A 90 1.44 -17.28 7.24
N CYS A 91 2.67 -17.66 6.91
CA CYS A 91 2.98 -19.00 6.43
C CYS A 91 2.66 -20.06 7.50
N SER A 92 1.95 -21.11 7.09
CA SER A 92 1.47 -22.16 8.01
C SER A 92 2.60 -23.01 8.65
N LYS A 93 3.80 -23.02 8.05
CA LYS A 93 4.92 -23.87 8.48
C LYS A 93 5.98 -23.12 9.30
N CYS A 94 6.42 -21.95 8.84
CA CYS A 94 7.47 -21.16 9.50
C CYS A 94 6.95 -19.96 10.29
N GLY A 95 5.69 -19.55 10.09
CA GLY A 95 5.09 -18.39 10.76
C GLY A 95 5.51 -17.03 10.19
N GLU A 96 6.39 -17.00 9.19
CA GLU A 96 6.80 -15.77 8.51
C GLU A 96 5.63 -15.12 7.76
N VAL A 97 5.60 -13.80 7.72
CA VAL A 97 4.51 -13.02 7.10
C VAL A 97 4.93 -12.55 5.70
N TYR A 98 4.04 -12.74 4.74
CA TYR A 98 4.23 -12.39 3.33
C TYR A 98 3.05 -11.59 2.80
N TRP A 99 3.33 -10.72 1.83
CA TRP A 99 2.33 -9.98 1.07
C TRP A 99 2.87 -9.73 -0.34
N TYR A 100 1.98 -9.40 -1.28
CA TYR A 100 2.35 -9.15 -2.66
C TYR A 100 2.60 -7.65 -2.90
N SER A 101 3.78 -7.35 -3.44
CA SER A 101 4.25 -6.00 -3.75
C SER A 101 3.93 -5.65 -5.19
N PHE A 102 2.92 -4.79 -5.40
CA PHE A 102 2.67 -4.16 -6.70
C PHE A 102 3.84 -3.28 -7.17
N CYS A 103 4.65 -2.76 -6.24
CA CYS A 103 5.81 -1.94 -6.62
C CYS A 103 6.93 -2.74 -7.27
N TRP A 104 7.07 -4.02 -6.91
CA TRP A 104 8.15 -4.90 -7.37
C TRP A 104 7.65 -6.10 -8.18
N ASP A 105 6.32 -6.27 -8.30
CA ASP A 105 5.67 -7.38 -8.98
C ASP A 105 6.12 -8.76 -8.42
N GLU A 106 6.18 -8.86 -7.09
CA GLU A 106 6.66 -10.07 -6.42
C GLU A 106 6.08 -10.26 -5.00
N VAL A 107 6.15 -11.49 -4.50
CA VAL A 107 5.82 -11.80 -3.10
C VAL A 107 7.01 -11.47 -2.21
N VAL A 108 6.77 -10.59 -1.24
CA VAL A 108 7.80 -10.10 -0.32
C VAL A 108 7.52 -10.55 1.11
N GLN A 109 8.59 -10.65 1.90
CA GLN A 109 8.52 -10.94 3.33
C GLN A 109 8.42 -9.64 4.12
N ASP A 110 7.47 -9.56 5.06
CA ASP A 110 7.23 -8.37 5.89
C ASP A 110 8.46 -7.95 6.70
N SER A 111 9.22 -8.92 7.23
CA SER A 111 10.43 -8.63 8.00
C SER A 111 11.57 -8.03 7.16
N CYS A 112 11.52 -8.17 5.84
CA CYS A 112 12.56 -7.74 4.91
C CYS A 112 12.12 -6.57 4.01
N THR A 113 10.83 -6.26 3.98
CA THR A 113 10.24 -5.29 3.06
C THR A 113 9.13 -4.50 3.74
N TRP A 114 9.11 -3.19 3.54
CA TRP A 114 8.03 -2.33 4.01
C TRP A 114 7.60 -1.35 2.91
N HIS A 115 6.33 -0.95 2.91
CA HIS A 115 5.82 0.04 1.96
C HIS A 115 5.79 1.44 2.58
N CYS A 116 6.50 2.39 1.98
CA CYS A 116 6.47 3.76 2.47
C CYS A 116 5.18 4.49 2.04
N LYS A 117 4.22 4.65 2.95
CA LYS A 117 2.94 5.35 2.68
C LYS A 117 3.12 6.78 2.12
N ILE A 118 4.20 7.45 2.49
CA ILE A 118 4.50 8.83 2.08
C ILE A 118 5.06 8.86 0.65
N CYS A 119 6.09 8.05 0.38
CA CYS A 119 6.72 7.99 -0.94
C CYS A 119 5.95 7.14 -1.95
N GLY A 120 5.03 6.30 -1.50
CA GLY A 120 4.19 5.46 -2.36
C GLY A 120 4.92 4.27 -2.98
N THR A 121 5.94 3.71 -2.30
CA THR A 121 6.78 2.67 -2.89
C THR A 121 7.36 1.73 -1.83
N CYS A 122 7.55 0.47 -2.21
CA CYS A 122 8.19 -0.56 -1.40
C CYS A 122 9.68 -0.30 -1.22
N ARG A 123 10.19 -0.74 -0.08
CA ARG A 123 11.53 -0.46 0.43
C ARG A 123 12.07 -1.67 1.18
N ASP A 124 13.37 -1.86 1.11
CA ASP A 124 14.08 -2.86 1.90
C ASP A 124 14.02 -2.48 3.40
N TRP A 125 14.03 -3.47 4.29
CA TRP A 125 14.00 -3.27 5.75
C TRP A 125 15.12 -2.39 6.29
N ARG A 126 16.23 -2.24 5.56
CA ARG A 126 17.36 -1.34 5.90
C ARG A 126 17.13 0.09 5.45
N GLU A 127 16.07 0.35 4.69
CA GLU A 127 15.66 1.69 4.27
C GLU A 127 14.58 2.25 5.19
N TRP A 128 14.44 3.57 5.20
CA TRP A 128 13.48 4.25 6.04
C TRP A 128 13.15 5.65 5.50
N HIS A 129 12.02 6.24 5.89
CA HIS A 129 11.58 7.56 5.42
C HIS A 129 12.06 8.71 6.31
N CYS A 130 12.88 9.61 5.76
CA CYS A 130 13.27 10.85 6.41
C CYS A 130 12.16 11.90 6.29
N LYS A 131 11.56 12.29 7.41
CA LYS A 131 10.50 13.32 7.45
C LYS A 131 11.01 14.69 7.00
N GLU A 132 12.24 15.06 7.40
CA GLU A 132 12.84 16.36 7.07
C GLU A 132 13.15 16.52 5.58
N CYS A 133 13.64 15.45 4.94
CA CYS A 133 13.94 15.45 3.51
C CYS A 133 12.79 14.96 2.64
N ASN A 134 11.69 14.51 3.27
CA ASN A 134 10.52 13.92 2.64
C ASN A 134 10.88 12.86 1.58
N LYS A 135 11.83 11.98 1.90
CA LYS A 135 12.34 10.93 1.00
C LYS A 135 12.75 9.69 1.78
N CYS A 136 12.59 8.52 1.16
CA CYS A 136 13.22 7.29 1.65
C CYS A 136 14.74 7.34 1.45
N THR A 137 15.47 6.75 2.39
CA THR A 137 16.92 6.64 2.39
C THR A 137 17.32 5.27 2.91
N TYR A 138 18.43 4.73 2.42
CA TYR A 138 19.11 3.59 3.02
C TYR A 138 19.73 4.00 4.36
N GLY A 139 19.74 3.14 5.38
CA GLY A 139 20.59 3.39 6.54
C GLY A 139 20.51 2.41 7.70
N VAL A 140 21.68 1.94 8.12
CA VAL A 140 21.96 1.40 9.47
C VAL A 140 22.14 2.56 10.50
N THR A 141 22.22 3.83 10.03
CA THR A 141 22.19 5.15 10.73
C THR A 141 22.08 6.26 9.64
N LEU A 142 21.89 7.57 9.86
CA LEU A 142 20.75 8.36 10.41
C LEU A 142 20.26 9.33 9.27
N PRO A 143 19.01 9.84 9.28
CA PRO A 143 18.31 10.47 8.12
C PRO A 143 18.53 11.97 7.99
N CYS A 144 19.20 12.58 8.94
CA CYS A 144 19.48 14.00 8.94
C CYS A 144 20.55 14.19 9.99
N GLU A 145 21.63 14.87 9.68
CA GLU A 145 21.67 16.32 9.44
C GLU A 145 21.64 16.71 7.94
N HIS A 146 20.45 16.64 7.30
CA HIS A 146 20.13 16.88 5.86
C HIS A 146 20.14 15.69 4.87
N CYS A 147 19.96 14.45 5.32
CA CYS A 147 19.83 13.21 4.54
C CYS A 147 20.68 13.19 3.24
N GLY A 148 22.00 13.24 3.41
CA GLY A 148 23.00 13.28 2.32
C GLY A 148 23.45 14.67 1.82
N SER A 149 22.85 15.77 2.29
CA SER A 149 23.26 17.22 2.16
C SER A 149 23.00 17.97 0.83
N PRO A 150 23.18 19.32 0.78
CA PRO A 150 22.18 20.36 1.06
C PRO A 150 21.37 20.80 -0.19
N ARG A 151 20.05 21.00 -0.06
CA ARG A 151 19.29 21.74 -1.09
C ARG A 151 19.20 23.23 -0.74
N ARG A 152 20.05 24.04 -1.40
CA ARG A 152 19.82 25.48 -1.57
C ARG A 152 18.89 25.69 -2.77
N ARG A 153 17.75 26.35 -2.54
CA ARG A 153 17.00 27.11 -3.54
C ARG A 153 16.57 28.41 -2.91
#